data_AF-A0A4S4JX91-F1
#
_entry.id   AF-A0A4S4JX91-F1
#
_cell.length_a   1.000
_cell.length_b   1.000
_cell.length_c   1.000
_cell.angle_alpha   90.00
_cell.angle_beta   90.00
_cell.angle_gamma   90.00
#
_symmetry.space_group_name_H-M   'P 1'
#
loop_
_entity.id
_entity.type
_entity.pdbx_description
1 polymer ?
#
loop_
_entity_poly.entity_id
_entity_poly.type
_entity_poly.pdbx_seq_one_letter_code
_entity_poly.pdbx_strand_id
1 'polypeptide(L)' 'MARGKRYDEAFKIETVKYISENNKAVAQVAREIGVNENTVHGWVKRYGQQPEIKAV' A
#
# COMPACT_ATOMS: atom_id res chain seq x y z
N MET A 1 18.99 -0.02 18.12
CA MET A 1 18.20 -0.84 17.18
C MET A 1 16.96 -0.05 16.80
N ALA A 2 16.88 0.43 15.55
CA ALA A 2 15.75 1.26 15.11
C ALA A 2 14.48 0.42 15.08
N ARG A 3 13.54 0.70 15.99
CA ARG A 3 12.17 0.20 15.91
C ARG A 3 11.56 0.84 14.66
N GLY A 4 11.59 0.12 13.54
CA GLY A 4 10.89 0.53 12.34
C GLY A 4 9.46 0.90 12.71
N LYS A 5 8.95 2.02 12.19
CA LYS A 5 7.56 2.44 12.40
C LYS A 5 6.66 1.23 12.11
N ARG A 6 6.08 0.66 13.17
CA ARG A 6 5.15 -0.46 13.08
C ARG A 6 3.81 0.16 12.71
N TYR A 7 3.48 0.09 11.43
CA TYR A 7 2.12 0.33 10.98
C TYR A 7 1.29 -0.89 11.34
N ASP A 8 0.11 -0.64 11.92
CA ASP A 8 -0.88 -1.66 12.22
C ASP A 8 -1.22 -2.46 10.97
N GLU A 9 -1.45 -3.75 11.14
CA GLU A 9 -1.82 -4.62 10.03
C GLU A 9 -3.12 -4.19 9.37
N ALA A 10 -4.10 -3.74 10.17
CA ALA A 10 -5.35 -3.15 9.69
C ALA A 10 -5.08 -1.96 8.73
N PHE A 11 -4.15 -1.07 9.10
CA PHE A 11 -3.80 0.09 8.29
C PHE A 11 -3.17 -0.32 6.95
N LYS A 12 -2.31 -1.34 6.94
CA LYS A 12 -1.71 -1.85 5.70
C LYS A 12 -2.77 -2.45 4.78
N ILE A 13 -3.68 -3.24 5.33
CA ILE A 13 -4.76 -3.87 4.57
C ILE A 13 -5.71 -2.81 4.00
N GLU A 14 -6.10 -1.83 4.82
CA GLU A 14 -6.95 -0.71 4.38
C GLU A 14 -6.28 0.10 3.26
N THR A 15 -4.99 0.42 3.40
CA THR A 15 -4.22 1.14 2.37
C THR A 15 -4.21 0.37 1.04
N VAL A 16 -3.98 -0.94 1.10
CA VAL A 16 -3.93 -1.80 -0.10
C VAL A 16 -5.32 -1.95 -0.74
N LYS A 17 -6.37 -2.12 0.07
CA LYS A 17 -7.76 -2.11 -0.40
C LYS A 17 -8.11 -0.79 -1.08
N TYR A 18 -7.79 0.33 -0.44
CA TYR A 18 -8.04 1.66 -0.99
C TYR A 18 -7.36 1.86 -2.36
N ILE A 19 -6.10 1.44 -2.51
CA ILE A 19 -5.37 1.44 -3.79
C ILE A 19 -6.10 0.60 -4.85
N SER A 20 -6.53 -0.60 -4.48
CA SER A 20 -7.20 -1.54 -5.38
C SER A 20 -8.58 -1.05 -5.82
N GLU A 21 -9.41 -0.63 -4.87
CA GLU A 21 -10.80 -0.18 -5.10
C GLU A 21 -10.87 1.13 -5.87
N ASN A 22 -9.96 2.07 -5.59
CA ASN A 22 -9.95 3.39 -6.23
C ASN A 22 -9.02 3.44 -7.45
N ASN A 23 -8.36 2.33 -7.79
CA ASN A 23 -7.37 2.23 -8.86
C ASN A 23 -6.29 3.34 -8.77
N LYS A 24 -5.94 3.74 -7.55
CA LYS A 24 -5.01 4.83 -7.29
C LYS A 24 -3.56 4.36 -7.44
N ALA A 25 -2.68 5.25 -7.89
CA ALA A 25 -1.26 4.94 -7.95
C ALA A 25 -0.67 4.79 -6.54
N VAL A 26 0.17 3.76 -6.34
CA VAL A 26 0.87 3.51 -5.06
C VAL A 26 1.64 4.75 -4.60
N ALA A 27 2.29 5.45 -5.55
CA ALA A 27 3.02 6.69 -5.30
C ALA A 27 2.14 7.81 -4.73
N GLN A 28 0.92 7.93 -5.24
CA GLN A 28 -0.04 8.94 -4.79
C GLN A 28 -0.51 8.62 -3.37
N VAL A 29 -0.96 7.40 -3.13
CA VAL A 29 -1.46 6.99 -1.81
C VAL A 29 -0.36 7.10 -0.76
N ALA A 30 0.86 6.68 -1.09
CA ALA A 30 2.03 6.81 -0.22
C ALA A 30 2.26 8.27 0.22
N ARG A 31 2.15 9.24 -0.70
CA ARG A 31 2.25 10.67 -0.38
C ARG A 31 1.08 11.16 0.47
N GLU A 32 -0.15 10.71 0.18
CA GLU A 32 -1.36 11.07 0.95
C GLU A 32 -1.26 10.62 2.41
N ILE A 33 -0.77 9.39 2.67
CA ILE A 33 -0.63 8.84 4.01
C ILE A 33 0.72 9.13 4.68
N GLY A 34 1.65 9.81 3.98
CA GLY A 34 2.98 10.13 4.48
C GLY A 34 3.90 8.91 4.69
N VAL A 35 3.69 7.84 3.91
CA VAL A 35 4.48 6.60 3.96
C VAL A 35 5.40 6.53 2.74
N ASN A 36 6.55 5.87 2.87
CA ASN A 36 7.45 5.67 1.75
C ASN A 36 6.83 4.72 0.70
N GLU A 37 6.91 5.08 -0.57
CA GLU A 37 6.39 4.31 -1.70
C GLU A 37 6.87 2.85 -1.68
N ASN A 38 8.15 2.60 -1.35
CA ASN A 38 8.71 1.24 -1.25
C ASN A 38 8.03 0.41 -0.15
N THR A 39 7.60 1.07 0.93
CA THR A 39 6.89 0.41 2.03
C THR A 39 5.49 -0.01 1.58
N VAL A 40 4.77 0.89 0.89
CA VAL A 40 3.44 0.59 0.34
C VAL A 40 3.52 -0.47 -0.76
N HIS A 41 4.53 -0.44 -1.63
CA HIS A 41 4.80 -1.52 -2.59
C HIS A 41 5.00 -2.88 -1.89
N GLY A 42 5.71 -2.89 -0.76
CA GLY A 42 5.84 -4.09 0.07
C GLY A 42 4.51 -4.59 0.63
N TRP A 43 3.61 -3.68 1.00
CA TRP A 43 2.25 -4.02 1.45
C TRP A 43 1.39 -4.53 0.31
N VAL A 44 1.37 -3.87 -0.84
CA VAL A 44 0.65 -4.34 -2.03
C VAL A 44 1.16 -5.72 -2.46
N LYS A 45 2.46 -6.00 -2.38
CA LYS A 45 3.00 -7.33 -2.69
C LYS A 45 2.56 -8.40 -1.67
N ARG A 46 2.42 -8.04 -0.39
CA ARG A 46 2.02 -8.95 0.70
C ARG A 46 0.51 -9.15 0.80
N TYR A 47 -0.27 -8.10 0.64
CA TYR A 47 -1.71 -8.06 0.90
C TYR A 47 -2.54 -7.82 -0.36
N GLY A 48 -1.93 -7.32 -1.44
CA GLY A 48 -2.59 -6.95 -2.70
C GLY A 48 -2.50 -8.02 -3.77
N GLN A 49 -2.16 -9.26 -3.41
CA GLN A 49 -2.18 -10.41 -4.32
C GLN A 49 -3.62 -10.90 -4.57
N GLN A 50 -4.54 -9.97 -4.81
CA GLN A 50 -5.80 -10.21 -5.51
C GLN A 50 -5.60 -9.70 -6.93
N PRO A 51 -5.64 -10.58 -7.95
CA PRO A 51 -5.19 -10.25 -9.28
C PRO A 51 -6.26 -9.45 -10.02
N GLU A 52 -6.15 -8.12 -10.07
CA GLU A 52 -6.85 -7.36 -11.10
C GLU A 52 -5.93 -6.37 -11.82
N ILE A 53 -5.56 -6.84 -13.01
CA ILE A 53 -5.04 -6.16 -14.17
C ILE A 53 -5.76 -4.83 -14.43
N LYS A 54 -4.99 -3.74 -14.57
CA LYS A 54 -5.12 -2.73 -15.65
C LYS A 54 -3.70 -2.22 -15.93
N ALA A 55 -2.98 -2.79 -16.89
CA ALA A 55 -3.05 -2.46 -18.33
C ALA A 55 -3.03 -0.95 -18.55
N VAL A 56 -1.85 -0.42 -18.92
CA VAL A 56 -1.74 0.67 -19.88
C VAL A 56 -1.14 0.09 -21.15
#